data_AF-A0A366LJG3-F1
#
_entry.id   AF-A0A366LJG3-F1
#
_cell.length_a   1.000
_cell.length_b   1.000
_cell.length_c   1.000
_cell.angle_alpha   90.00
_cell.angle_beta   90.00
_cell.angle_gamma   90.00
#
_symmetry.space_group_name_H-M   'P 1'
#
loop_
_entity.id
_entity.type
_entity.pdbx_description
1 polymer ?
#
loop_
_entity_poly.entity_id
_entity_poly.type
_entity_poly.pdbx_seq_one_letter_code
_entity_poly.pdbx_strand_id
1 'polypeptide(L)'
;MSERPGKIHRSVSFYDARLRISTGVVEDYRPYLTIGTDSAEMTVSTTGGGPVTLADLELAERLVAAARDYRSKCRAAYTGALPA
;
A
#
# COMPACT_ATOMS: atom_id res chain seq x y z
N MET A 1 -11.73 -21.18 -22.55
CA MET A 1 -10.51 -20.38 -22.74
C MET A 1 -10.94 -19.10 -23.45
N SER A 2 -10.95 -17.96 -22.76
CA SER A 2 -11.33 -16.66 -23.31
C SER A 2 -10.17 -15.71 -23.03
N GLU A 3 -9.38 -15.47 -24.06
CA GLU A 3 -8.30 -14.48 -24.03
C GLU A 3 -8.94 -13.10 -24.00
N ARG A 4 -9.06 -12.54 -22.79
CA ARG A 4 -9.23 -11.09 -22.64
C ARG A 4 -7.90 -10.44 -23.02
N PRO A 5 -7.90 -9.36 -23.81
CA PRO A 5 -6.68 -8.62 -24.12
C PRO A 5 -5.97 -8.27 -22.81
N GLY A 6 -4.67 -8.57 -22.74
CA GLY A 6 -3.87 -8.47 -21.52
C GLY A 6 -3.94 -7.06 -20.95
N LYS A 7 -4.70 -6.88 -19.86
CA LYS A 7 -4.81 -5.61 -19.15
C LYS A 7 -3.45 -5.27 -18.54
N ILE A 8 -2.94 -4.07 -18.81
CA ILE A 8 -1.65 -3.64 -18.28
C ILE A 8 -1.81 -3.36 -16.78
N HIS A 9 -1.34 -4.30 -15.97
CA HIS A 9 -1.25 -4.17 -14.52
C HIS A 9 0.17 -3.74 -14.15
N ARG A 10 0.33 -2.58 -13.51
CA ARG A 10 1.63 -2.12 -12.98
C ARG A 10 1.59 -2.19 -11.47
N SER A 11 2.47 -3.00 -10.89
CA SER A 11 2.63 -3.07 -9.44
C SER A 11 4.10 -3.13 -9.03
N VAL A 12 4.40 -2.57 -7.87
CA VAL A 12 5.67 -2.71 -7.18
C VAL A 12 5.39 -3.46 -5.89
N SER A 13 6.16 -4.50 -5.61
CA SER A 13 5.95 -5.34 -4.43
C SER A 13 7.27 -5.57 -3.67
N PHE A 14 7.22 -5.44 -2.35
CA PHE A 14 8.27 -5.82 -1.42
C PHE A 14 7.84 -7.09 -0.69
N TYR A 15 8.70 -8.09 -0.67
CA TYR A 15 8.46 -9.36 0.01
C TYR A 15 9.56 -9.62 1.01
N ASP A 16 9.17 -9.95 2.24
CA ASP A 16 9.95 -10.84 3.10
C ASP A 16 9.15 -12.13 3.35
N ALA A 17 9.71 -13.08 4.10
CA ALA A 17 9.07 -14.38 4.35
C ALA A 17 7.73 -14.30 5.11
N ARG A 18 7.34 -13.12 5.62
CA ARG A 18 6.16 -12.90 6.47
C ARG A 18 5.35 -11.67 6.08
N LEU A 19 5.84 -10.83 5.17
CA LEU A 19 5.24 -9.56 4.81
C LEU A 19 5.33 -9.32 3.31
N ARG A 20 4.17 -9.00 2.73
CA ARG A 20 3.97 -8.55 1.36
C ARG A 20 3.42 -7.14 1.38
N ILE A 21 4.12 -6.19 0.79
CA ILE A 21 3.58 -4.85 0.53
C ILE A 21 3.56 -4.65 -0.98
N SER A 22 2.40 -4.38 -1.55
CA SER A 22 2.21 -4.17 -2.98
C SER A 22 1.40 -2.91 -3.21
N THR A 23 1.81 -2.08 -4.17
CA THR A 23 0.95 -1.02 -4.69
C THR A 23 0.93 -1.09 -6.19
N GLY A 24 -0.19 -0.71 -6.77
CA GLY A 24 -0.32 -0.67 -8.20
C GLY A 24 -1.55 0.08 -8.65
N VAL A 25 -1.78 -0.03 -9.95
CA VAL A 25 -2.93 0.57 -10.60
C VAL A 25 -3.67 -0.52 -11.38
N VAL A 26 -4.98 -0.56 -11.24
CA VAL A 26 -5.88 -1.43 -12.01
C VAL A 26 -6.75 -0.57 -12.93
N GLU A 27 -6.87 -0.97 -14.20
CA GLU A 27 -7.76 -0.35 -15.19
C GLU A 27 -7.62 1.19 -15.29
N ASP A 28 -8.72 1.94 -15.20
CA ASP A 28 -8.88 3.40 -15.33
C ASP A 28 -8.21 4.19 -14.19
N TYR A 29 -6.93 3.96 -13.93
CA TYR A 29 -6.15 4.66 -12.91
C TYR A 29 -6.63 4.45 -11.47
N ARG A 30 -7.12 3.25 -11.14
CA ARG A 30 -7.53 2.94 -9.76
C ARG A 30 -6.32 2.53 -8.94
N PRO A 31 -5.81 3.37 -8.02
CA PRO A 31 -4.71 2.98 -7.17
C PRO A 31 -5.19 1.96 -6.14
N TYR A 32 -4.34 1.00 -5.84
CA TYR A 32 -4.54 0.10 -4.71
C TYR A 32 -3.23 -0.06 -3.93
N LEU A 33 -3.37 -0.38 -2.66
CA LEU A 33 -2.31 -0.77 -1.75
C LEU A 33 -2.74 -2.05 -1.05
N THR A 34 -1.94 -3.09 -1.15
CA THR A 34 -2.13 -4.34 -0.42
C THR A 34 -0.97 -4.52 0.56
N ILE A 35 -1.30 -4.78 1.82
CA ILE A 35 -0.35 -5.16 2.86
C ILE A 35 -0.83 -6.51 3.39
N GLY A 36 -0.04 -7.56 3.18
CA GLY A 36 -0.34 -8.91 3.56
C GLY A 36 0.75 -9.52 4.43
N THR A 37 0.34 -10.40 5.32
CA THR A 37 1.17 -11.37 6.04
C THR A 37 0.57 -12.75 5.83
N ASP A 38 1.24 -13.80 6.29
CA ASP A 38 0.65 -15.15 6.27
C ASP A 38 -0.69 -15.25 7.02
N SER A 39 -0.91 -14.36 7.99
CA SER A 39 -2.06 -14.40 8.89
C SER A 39 -3.17 -13.41 8.53
N ALA A 40 -2.89 -12.40 7.71
CA ALA A 40 -3.82 -11.31 7.42
C ALA A 40 -3.46 -10.57 6.15
N GLU A 41 -4.46 -10.23 5.33
CA GLU A 41 -4.32 -9.36 4.17
C GLU A 41 -5.25 -8.14 4.29
N MET A 42 -4.69 -6.96 4.08
CA MET A 42 -5.40 -5.70 3.99
C MET A 42 -5.21 -5.14 2.58
N THR A 43 -6.31 -4.91 1.87
CA THR A 43 -6.29 -4.18 0.60
C THR A 43 -7.06 -2.88 0.74
N VAL A 44 -6.36 -1.77 0.53
CA VAL A 44 -6.91 -0.42 0.45
C VAL A 44 -7.03 -0.06 -1.03
N SER A 45 -8.22 0.29 -1.46
CA SER A 45 -8.50 0.75 -2.83
C SER A 45 -9.59 1.81 -2.80
N THR A 46 -9.70 2.60 -3.87
CA THR A 46 -10.84 3.49 -4.06
C THR A 46 -12.08 2.63 -4.32
N THR A 47 -12.78 2.28 -3.24
CA THR A 47 -13.90 1.34 -3.28
C THR A 47 -14.98 1.83 -4.26
N GLY A 48 -15.47 0.94 -5.13
CA GLY A 48 -16.64 1.20 -5.99
C GLY A 48 -16.34 1.55 -7.45
N GLY A 49 -15.08 1.61 -7.89
CA GLY A 49 -14.77 1.81 -9.31
C GLY A 49 -15.15 3.22 -9.83
N GLY A 50 -15.22 4.21 -8.94
CA GLY A 50 -15.35 5.63 -9.30
C GLY A 50 -13.99 6.31 -9.53
N PRO A 51 -13.99 7.57 -9.96
CA PRO A 51 -12.80 8.42 -9.96
C PRO A 51 -12.19 8.54 -8.56
N VAL A 52 -10.87 8.75 -8.49
CA VAL A 52 -10.18 9.08 -7.23
C VAL A 52 -10.76 10.37 -6.65
N THR A 53 -11.05 10.35 -5.35
CA THR A 53 -11.66 11.46 -4.61
C THR A 53 -10.67 12.11 -3.64
N LEU A 54 -11.04 13.25 -3.06
CA LEU A 54 -10.27 13.88 -2.00
C LEU A 54 -10.09 12.96 -0.78
N ALA A 55 -11.12 12.17 -0.44
CA ALA A 55 -11.05 11.23 0.68
C ALA A 55 -10.00 10.13 0.45
N ASP A 56 -9.81 9.70 -0.79
CA ASP A 56 -8.76 8.75 -1.16
C ASP A 56 -7.36 9.35 -0.97
N LEU A 57 -7.18 10.62 -1.34
CA LEU A 57 -5.92 11.35 -1.11
C LEU A 57 -5.64 11.56 0.38
N GLU A 58 -6.65 11.96 1.16
CA GLU A 58 -6.52 12.12 2.62
C GLU A 58 -6.20 10.80 3.31
N LEU A 59 -6.74 9.68 2.83
CA LEU A 59 -6.38 8.35 3.31
C LEU A 59 -4.91 8.02 2.98
N ALA A 60 -4.48 8.27 1.74
CA ALA A 60 -3.10 8.04 1.32
C ALA A 60 -2.09 8.86 2.15
N GLU A 61 -2.38 10.13 2.41
CA GLU A 61 -1.54 10.98 3.26
C GLU A 61 -1.45 10.47 4.70
N ARG A 62 -2.57 10.01 5.29
CA ARG A 62 -2.56 9.39 6.62
C ARG A 62 -1.70 8.13 6.66
N LEU A 63 -1.76 7.30 5.62
CA LEU A 63 -0.92 6.10 5.51
C LEU A 63 0.57 6.47 5.42
N VAL A 64 0.93 7.50 4.63
CA VAL A 64 2.31 8.00 4.53
C VAL A 64 2.80 8.53 5.88
N ALA A 65 1.98 9.33 6.58
CA ALA A 65 2.33 9.86 7.89
C ALA A 65 2.59 8.74 8.91
N ALA A 66 1.71 7.73 8.97
CA ALA A 66 1.87 6.57 9.84
C ALA A 66 3.12 5.76 9.50
N ALA A 67 3.39 5.51 8.22
CA ALA A 67 4.58 4.77 7.79
C ALA A 67 5.89 5.53 8.11
N ARG A 68 5.89 6.86 7.96
CA ARG A 68 7.02 7.72 8.34
C ARG A 68 7.27 7.68 9.85
N ASP A 69 6.22 7.79 10.66
CA ASP A 69 6.32 7.68 12.11
C ASP A 69 6.87 6.31 12.54
N TYR A 70 6.34 5.22 11.99
CA TYR A 70 6.85 3.87 12.24
C TYR A 70 8.34 3.76 11.89
N ARG A 71 8.76 4.25 10.71
CA ARG A 71 10.16 4.26 10.31
C ARG A 71 11.04 5.05 11.29
N SER A 72 10.58 6.20 11.77
CA SER A 72 11.30 7.02 12.74
C SER A 72 11.47 6.28 14.06
N LYS A 73 10.41 5.60 14.55
CA LYS A 73 10.46 4.76 15.75
C LYS A 73 11.40 3.57 15.58
N CYS A 74 11.38 2.87 14.45
CA CYS A 74 12.33 1.79 14.16
C CYS A 74 13.78 2.30 14.14
N ARG A 75 14.02 3.48 13.52
CA ARG A 75 15.34 4.10 13.49
C ARG A 75 15.83 4.44 14.89
N ALA A 76 14.99 5.10 15.67
CA ALA A 76 15.26 5.42 17.08
C ALA A 76 15.64 4.18 17.90
N ALA A 77 14.85 3.11 17.79
CA ALA A 77 15.12 1.84 18.45
C ALA A 77 16.43 1.19 17.98
N TYR A 78 16.71 1.21 16.67
CA TYR A 78 17.95 0.67 16.09
C TYR A 78 19.20 1.45 16.52
N THR A 79 19.12 2.78 16.60
CA THR A 79 20.26 3.64 16.97
C THR A 79 20.38 3.88 18.47
N GLY A 80 19.44 3.38 19.28
CA GLY A 80 19.38 3.66 20.72
C GLY A 80 19.02 5.10 21.08
N ALA A 81 18.55 5.89 20.11
CA ALA A 81 18.12 7.27 20.32
C ALA A 81 16.60 7.26 20.53
N LEU A 82 16.15 7.18 21.78
CA LEU A 82 14.72 7.35 22.07
C LEU A 82 14.22 8.69 21.50
N PRO A 83 13.05 8.73 20.83
CA PRO A 83 12.47 10.01 20.45
C PRO A 83 12.16 10.80 21.72
N ALA A 84 12.52 12.08 21.71
CA ALA A 84 12.19 13.04 22.78
C ALA A 84 10.68 13.21 22.91
#